data_AF-A0AAW1AGL3-F1
#
_entry.id   AF-A0AAW1AGL3-F1
#
_cell.length_a   1.000
_cell.length_b   1.000
_cell.length_c   1.000
_cell.angle_alpha   90.00
_cell.angle_beta   90.00
_cell.angle_gamma   90.00
#
_symmetry.space_group_name_H-M   'P 1'
#
loop_
_entity.id
_entity.type
_entity.pdbx_description
1 polymer ?
#
loop_
_entity_poly.entity_id
_entity_poly.type
_entity_poly.pdbx_seq_one_letter_code
_entity_poly.pdbx_strand_id
1 'polypeptide(L)'
;MSNQRPVSCGLDFCSAPDLNNCLFTANSSKYEFICVPLVHPLFKREFVSGSAKKRAGPFTRPDIVLCSSDWNTLIIGKLSPHIKADSKNPSLKKNSEETLKQELALASHLGLVGVTFKLTKGIKENANLSRIICDKVSSMCSLQVWIQVPMENPIKQAYSYREEDCGKVESPWEWWNAFRIVCDYNRKLGVALIVSHDLPDQEEIDRWLGEPVKCLIFPTTLFITNKKGYPVLSKAHQVLVKKFAMLEVQFVLTGQNRYQSITYYHNYLEYLWKDCESDGAVERYARGYEDYLQCPLQPLMDNLESQTYEVFEKDPVKYSQYQTAIYQAISAVRSKSEDKSRKIVIMVVGAGRGPLVRASLNAAKKANQPIKVYAVEKNPNAVLTLQALEKDLWEDKVTVVSCDMREWNSPENADIVVSELLGSFGDNELSPECLDGIQRFVKPDGICIPTSYTSYIAPVQSSKLYNEVRQCRDKDKHSLAHFETSYVVHLQNKYDIAKPQPLFTFKHPNNATITDNSRYDTKVFKVRQNSVLHGFSGYFDTVLFNNITLSIKPSTHSPGMFSWFPIFFPIREPIQLKAGDQIVVHFWRQCNSKNVWYEWCISEPFPGPIHNPGGRSYTIGL
;
A
#
# COMPACT_ATOMS: atom_id res chain seq x y z
N MET A 1 9.82 25.84 5.78
CA MET A 1 10.78 25.40 4.75
C MET A 1 10.21 24.14 4.14
N SER A 2 9.83 24.17 2.86
CA SER A 2 9.26 23.00 2.20
C SER A 2 10.39 21.98 1.98
N ASN A 3 10.43 20.92 2.78
CA ASN A 3 11.27 19.74 2.54
C ASN A 3 10.76 19.02 1.27
N GLN A 4 10.99 19.61 0.10
CA GLN A 4 10.69 19.00 -1.19
C GLN A 4 11.87 18.11 -1.57
N ARG A 5 11.59 16.83 -1.84
CA ARG A 5 12.62 15.87 -2.21
C ARG A 5 12.81 15.97 -3.73
N PRO A 6 14.00 16.33 -4.22
CA PRO A 6 14.24 16.39 -5.66
C PRO A 6 14.06 15.01 -6.30
N VAL A 7 13.72 14.98 -7.59
CA VAL A 7 13.65 13.73 -8.36
C VAL A 7 15.01 13.08 -8.41
N SER A 8 15.10 11.81 -8.02
CA SER A 8 16.34 11.05 -8.11
C SER A 8 16.51 10.48 -9.52
N CYS A 9 17.45 11.04 -10.28
CA CYS A 9 17.70 10.69 -11.68
C CYS A 9 19.10 10.11 -11.89
N GLY A 10 19.19 8.97 -12.57
CA GLY A 10 20.43 8.34 -13.02
C GLY A 10 20.64 8.46 -14.53
N LEU A 11 21.90 8.37 -14.95
CA LEU A 11 22.29 8.37 -16.37
C LEU A 11 22.91 7.03 -16.78
N ASP A 12 22.33 6.39 -17.79
CA ASP A 12 22.80 5.10 -18.32
C ASP A 12 23.82 5.27 -19.44
N PHE A 13 24.98 4.63 -19.28
CA PHE A 13 26.02 4.57 -20.29
C PHE A 13 26.12 3.17 -20.90
N CYS A 14 26.22 3.10 -22.22
CA CYS A 14 26.48 1.85 -22.93
C CYS A 14 27.96 1.41 -22.82
N SER A 15 28.87 2.36 -22.67
CA SER A 15 30.30 2.17 -22.42
C SER A 15 30.82 3.33 -21.57
N ALA A 16 31.80 3.06 -20.73
CA ALA A 16 32.43 4.06 -19.86
C ALA A 16 33.96 3.97 -19.99
N PRO A 17 34.55 4.62 -21.02
CA PRO A 17 36.00 4.63 -21.23
C PRO A 17 36.75 5.18 -20.02
N ASP A 18 36.25 6.28 -19.45
CA ASP A 18 36.74 6.91 -18.23
C ASP A 18 35.56 7.12 -17.28
N LEU A 19 35.65 6.54 -16.09
CA LEU A 19 34.56 6.56 -15.12
C LEU A 19 34.40 7.93 -14.45
N ASN A 20 35.50 8.65 -14.21
CA ASN A 20 35.48 9.99 -13.63
C ASN A 20 34.82 10.97 -14.60
N ASN A 21 35.10 10.84 -15.90
CA ASN A 21 34.43 11.67 -16.91
C ASN A 21 32.93 11.36 -17.03
N CYS A 22 32.53 10.09 -16.91
CA CYS A 22 31.11 9.72 -16.86
C CYS A 22 30.40 10.35 -15.65
N LEU A 23 30.99 10.26 -14.46
CA LEU A 23 30.46 10.89 -13.24
C LEU A 23 30.42 12.42 -13.35
N PHE A 24 31.47 13.04 -13.87
CA PHE A 24 31.51 14.48 -14.10
C PHE A 24 30.40 14.91 -15.07
N THR A 25 30.20 14.18 -16.16
CA THR A 25 29.14 14.46 -17.14
C THR A 25 27.75 14.33 -16.51
N ALA A 26 27.53 13.29 -15.71
CA ALA A 26 26.27 13.07 -15.00
C ALA A 26 25.99 14.20 -13.99
N ASN A 27 26.95 14.50 -13.10
CA ASN A 27 26.81 15.51 -12.06
C ASN A 27 26.67 16.93 -12.63
N SER A 28 27.48 17.31 -13.62
CA SER A 28 27.34 18.59 -14.33
C SER A 28 26.00 18.73 -15.06
N SER A 29 25.36 17.61 -15.37
CA SER A 29 24.02 17.56 -15.96
C SER A 29 22.90 17.27 -14.96
N LYS A 30 23.18 17.36 -13.65
CA LYS A 30 22.27 17.16 -12.50
C LYS A 30 21.81 15.72 -12.23
N TYR A 31 22.41 14.71 -12.84
CA TYR A 31 22.11 13.31 -12.53
C TYR A 31 22.90 12.86 -11.28
N GLU A 32 22.23 12.17 -10.37
CA GLU A 32 22.75 11.76 -9.05
C GLU A 32 23.61 10.50 -9.10
N PHE A 33 23.34 9.60 -10.05
CA PHE A 33 24.08 8.34 -10.20
C PHE A 33 24.19 7.92 -11.66
N ILE A 34 25.02 6.92 -11.95
CA ILE A 34 25.22 6.38 -13.29
C ILE A 34 25.07 4.86 -13.33
N CYS A 35 24.53 4.35 -14.45
CA CYS A 35 24.50 2.92 -14.75
C CYS A 35 25.61 2.61 -15.76
N VAL A 36 26.60 1.79 -15.39
CA VAL A 36 27.79 1.51 -16.23
C VAL A 36 28.16 0.03 -16.28
N PRO A 37 28.69 -0.48 -17.40
CA PRO A 37 29.22 -1.84 -17.46
C PRO A 37 30.38 -2.06 -16.48
N LEU A 38 30.26 -3.08 -15.63
CA LEU A 38 31.33 -3.48 -14.69
C LEU A 38 32.59 -3.96 -15.42
N VAL A 39 32.37 -4.62 -16.55
CA VAL A 39 33.38 -5.07 -17.48
C VAL A 39 33.01 -4.54 -18.87
N HIS A 40 34.02 -4.27 -19.71
CA HIS A 40 33.77 -3.80 -21.06
C HIS A 40 32.77 -4.73 -21.78
N PRO A 41 31.65 -4.23 -22.33
CA PRO A 41 30.51 -5.07 -22.74
C PRO A 41 30.83 -6.02 -23.91
N LEU A 42 31.87 -5.72 -24.69
CA LEU A 42 32.37 -6.56 -25.79
C LEU A 42 33.48 -7.54 -25.36
N PHE A 43 33.99 -7.44 -24.13
CA PHE A 43 35.10 -8.26 -23.65
C PHE A 43 34.60 -9.63 -23.17
N LYS A 44 34.43 -10.55 -24.13
CA LYS A 44 34.11 -11.95 -23.87
C LYS A 44 35.31 -12.66 -23.22
N ARG A 45 35.01 -13.43 -22.17
CA ARG A 45 36.01 -14.14 -21.35
C ARG A 45 35.79 -15.65 -21.48
N GLU A 46 36.89 -16.39 -21.52
CA GLU A 46 36.92 -17.84 -21.67
C GLU A 46 37.46 -18.45 -20.37
N PHE A 47 36.79 -19.48 -19.85
CA PHE A 47 37.08 -20.12 -18.56
C PHE A 47 37.22 -21.64 -18.70
N VAL A 48 36.78 -22.21 -19.82
CA VAL A 48 36.70 -23.66 -20.02
C VAL A 48 37.94 -24.17 -20.74
N SER A 49 38.23 -23.68 -21.95
CA SER A 49 39.22 -24.31 -22.85
C SER A 49 39.98 -23.33 -23.74
N GLY A 50 41.06 -23.80 -24.37
CA GLY A 50 41.86 -23.02 -25.32
C GLY A 50 42.82 -22.02 -24.68
N SER A 51 43.62 -21.35 -25.52
CA SER A 51 44.60 -20.35 -25.09
C SER A 51 43.97 -19.11 -24.47
N ALA A 52 42.74 -18.75 -24.90
CA ALA A 52 42.01 -17.59 -24.39
C ALA A 52 41.68 -17.68 -22.89
N LYS A 53 41.58 -18.89 -22.31
CA LYS A 53 41.43 -19.09 -20.87
C LYS A 53 42.58 -18.51 -20.05
N LYS A 54 43.79 -18.47 -20.64
CA LYS A 54 45.02 -17.97 -20.02
C LYS A 54 45.34 -16.54 -20.48
N ARG A 55 44.37 -15.77 -20.99
CA ARG A 55 44.57 -14.38 -21.39
C ARG A 55 45.15 -13.60 -20.20
N ALA A 56 46.34 -13.03 -20.39
CA ALA A 56 47.02 -12.25 -19.37
C ALA A 56 46.42 -10.84 -19.22
N GLY A 57 46.73 -10.21 -18.09
CA GLY A 57 46.29 -8.84 -17.76
C GLY A 57 44.99 -8.78 -16.95
N PRO A 58 44.63 -7.58 -16.47
CA PRO A 58 43.40 -7.37 -15.72
C PRO A 58 42.19 -7.54 -16.64
N PHE A 59 41.12 -8.15 -16.13
CA PHE A 59 39.90 -8.36 -16.92
C PHE A 59 38.99 -7.12 -16.96
N THR A 60 39.22 -6.14 -16.09
CA THR A 60 38.53 -4.85 -16.05
C THR A 60 39.37 -3.80 -15.29
N ARG A 61 38.83 -2.59 -15.15
CA ARG A 61 39.45 -1.47 -14.42
C ARG A 61 39.61 -1.81 -12.91
N PRO A 62 40.68 -1.32 -12.24
CA PRO A 62 40.83 -1.50 -10.79
C PRO A 62 39.81 -0.64 -10.02
N ASP A 63 39.59 -1.01 -8.76
CA ASP A 63 38.73 -0.33 -7.79
C ASP A 63 39.21 1.10 -7.47
N ILE A 64 40.52 1.31 -7.38
CA ILE A 64 41.16 2.60 -7.07
C ILE A 64 40.82 3.76 -8.04
N VAL A 65 40.14 3.48 -9.16
CA VAL A 65 39.66 4.50 -10.10
C VAL A 65 38.66 5.46 -9.44
N LEU A 66 37.93 5.01 -8.43
CA LEU A 66 37.05 5.83 -7.60
C LEU A 66 37.28 5.55 -6.11
N CYS A 67 36.89 6.49 -5.26
CA CYS A 67 36.85 6.23 -3.82
C CYS A 67 35.66 5.31 -3.47
N SER A 68 35.74 4.62 -2.32
CA SER A 68 34.70 3.66 -1.91
C SER A 68 33.32 4.32 -1.74
N SER A 69 33.24 5.58 -1.33
CA SER A 69 31.95 6.28 -1.22
C SER A 69 31.27 6.50 -2.57
N ASP A 70 32.04 6.75 -3.63
CA ASP A 70 31.49 6.94 -4.97
C ASP A 70 30.96 5.63 -5.54
N TRP A 71 31.69 4.52 -5.35
CA TRP A 71 31.19 3.19 -5.70
C TRP A 71 29.90 2.84 -4.96
N ASN A 72 29.84 3.16 -3.66
CA ASN A 72 28.72 2.84 -2.79
C ASN A 72 27.49 3.74 -2.98
N THR A 73 27.58 4.86 -3.69
CA THR A 73 26.45 5.81 -3.78
C THR A 73 26.12 6.23 -5.21
N LEU A 74 27.10 6.27 -6.12
CA LEU A 74 26.93 6.87 -7.45
C LEU A 74 26.88 5.82 -8.57
N ILE A 75 27.18 4.55 -8.31
CA ILE A 75 27.34 3.52 -9.34
C ILE A 75 26.32 2.39 -9.22
N ILE A 76 25.57 2.17 -10.31
CA ILE A 76 24.82 0.93 -10.54
C ILE A 76 25.54 0.12 -11.62
N GLY A 77 25.95 -1.10 -11.27
CA GLY A 77 26.75 -1.96 -12.15
C GLY A 77 25.88 -2.68 -13.19
N LYS A 78 26.20 -2.59 -14.48
CA LYS A 78 25.54 -3.35 -15.55
C LYS A 78 26.30 -4.65 -15.79
N LEU A 79 25.58 -5.76 -15.74
CA LEU A 79 26.14 -7.07 -16.11
C LEU A 79 26.32 -7.16 -17.62
N SER A 80 27.33 -7.92 -18.05
CA SER A 80 27.65 -8.08 -19.47
C SER A 80 26.48 -8.62 -20.29
N PRO A 81 26.12 -7.98 -21.43
CA PRO A 81 24.92 -8.33 -22.20
C PRO A 81 25.03 -9.68 -22.94
N HIS A 82 26.23 -10.26 -23.00
CA HIS A 82 26.50 -11.52 -23.67
C HIS A 82 26.41 -12.74 -22.74
N ILE A 83 26.09 -12.54 -21.45
CA ILE A 83 25.86 -13.64 -20.49
C ILE A 83 24.60 -14.40 -20.90
N LYS A 84 24.74 -15.69 -21.19
CA LYS A 84 23.65 -16.62 -21.53
C LYS A 84 23.77 -17.89 -20.69
N ALA A 85 23.48 -17.76 -19.39
CA ALA A 85 23.62 -18.84 -18.40
C ALA A 85 22.73 -20.06 -18.68
N ASP A 86 21.74 -19.92 -19.55
CA ASP A 86 20.80 -20.98 -19.95
C ASP A 86 21.01 -21.45 -21.41
N SER A 87 22.14 -21.08 -22.01
CA SER A 87 22.50 -21.53 -23.37
C SER A 87 22.49 -23.05 -23.51
N LYS A 88 21.91 -23.55 -24.61
CA LYS A 88 21.98 -24.99 -24.98
C LYS A 88 23.40 -25.46 -25.30
N ASN A 89 24.27 -24.55 -25.76
CA ASN A 89 25.68 -24.86 -25.98
C ASN A 89 26.41 -24.95 -24.62
N PRO A 90 26.98 -26.12 -24.24
CA PRO A 90 27.59 -26.34 -22.93
C PRO A 90 28.76 -25.40 -22.62
N SER A 91 29.63 -25.14 -23.59
CA SER A 91 30.80 -24.26 -23.41
C SER A 91 30.36 -22.83 -23.19
N LEU A 92 29.42 -22.33 -23.99
CA LEU A 92 28.86 -20.97 -23.80
C LEU A 92 28.12 -20.85 -22.46
N LYS A 93 27.37 -21.89 -22.07
CA LYS A 93 26.67 -21.95 -20.79
C LYS A 93 27.66 -21.81 -19.64
N LYS A 94 28.68 -22.67 -19.60
CA LYS A 94 29.68 -22.67 -18.54
C LYS A 94 30.48 -21.37 -18.50
N ASN A 95 30.89 -20.84 -19.65
CA ASN A 95 31.55 -19.53 -19.71
C ASN A 95 30.64 -18.41 -19.19
N SER A 96 29.35 -18.43 -19.51
CA SER A 96 28.38 -17.44 -19.01
C SER A 96 28.15 -17.55 -17.50
N GLU A 97 28.10 -18.76 -16.95
CA GLU A 97 28.00 -18.99 -15.50
C GLU A 97 29.21 -18.40 -14.77
N GLU A 98 30.43 -18.67 -15.24
CA GLU A 98 31.65 -18.14 -14.60
C GLU A 98 31.79 -16.62 -14.80
N THR A 99 31.41 -16.11 -15.98
CA THR A 99 31.34 -14.66 -16.26
C THR A 99 30.40 -13.95 -15.29
N LEU A 100 29.20 -14.50 -15.08
CA LEU A 100 28.20 -13.94 -14.19
C LEU A 100 28.68 -13.94 -12.73
N LYS A 101 29.21 -15.08 -12.26
CA LYS A 101 29.77 -15.17 -10.90
C LYS A 101 30.92 -14.19 -10.68
N GLN A 102 31.81 -14.05 -11.66
CA GLN A 102 32.93 -13.10 -11.59
C GLN A 102 32.44 -11.65 -11.47
N GLU A 103 31.44 -11.25 -12.27
CA GLU A 103 30.90 -9.89 -12.23
C GLU A 103 30.11 -9.60 -10.95
N LEU A 104 29.36 -10.58 -10.43
CA LEU A 104 28.66 -10.45 -9.15
C LEU A 104 29.63 -10.40 -7.97
N ALA A 105 30.74 -11.13 -8.03
CA ALA A 105 31.81 -11.06 -7.04
C ALA A 105 32.50 -9.68 -7.07
N LEU A 106 32.79 -9.18 -8.27
CA LEU A 106 33.34 -7.84 -8.45
C LEU A 106 32.39 -6.75 -7.92
N ALA A 107 31.10 -6.83 -8.23
CA ALA A 107 30.11 -5.88 -7.72
C ALA A 107 30.09 -5.81 -6.19
N SER A 108 30.18 -6.95 -5.52
CA SER A 108 30.29 -6.98 -4.06
C SER A 108 31.62 -6.46 -3.53
N HIS A 109 32.73 -6.74 -4.23
CA HIS A 109 34.03 -6.22 -3.86
C HIS A 109 34.08 -4.69 -3.93
N LEU A 110 33.46 -4.11 -4.97
CA LEU A 110 33.32 -2.66 -5.13
C LEU A 110 32.31 -2.02 -4.16
N GLY A 111 31.53 -2.81 -3.41
CA GLY A 111 30.53 -2.28 -2.47
C GLY A 111 29.27 -1.69 -3.13
N LEU A 112 28.98 -2.05 -4.38
CA LEU A 112 27.85 -1.46 -5.12
C LEU A 112 26.51 -1.68 -4.42
N VAL A 113 25.63 -0.67 -4.47
CA VAL A 113 24.25 -0.77 -3.97
C VAL A 113 23.42 -1.70 -4.85
N GLY A 114 23.65 -1.67 -6.16
CA GLY A 114 22.86 -2.43 -7.11
C GLY A 114 23.61 -2.85 -8.36
N VAL A 115 23.19 -3.99 -8.91
CA VAL A 115 23.51 -4.39 -10.29
C VAL A 115 22.25 -4.50 -11.12
N THR A 116 22.39 -4.39 -12.44
CA THR A 116 21.27 -4.47 -13.38
C THR A 116 21.60 -5.29 -14.62
N PHE A 117 20.58 -5.99 -15.13
CA PHE A 117 20.66 -6.73 -16.39
C PHE A 117 19.29 -6.79 -17.05
N LYS A 118 19.25 -7.02 -18.37
CA LYS A 118 18.01 -7.10 -19.13
C LYS A 118 17.45 -8.52 -19.18
N LEU A 119 16.21 -8.68 -18.74
CA LEU A 119 15.44 -9.91 -18.91
C LEU A 119 14.64 -9.80 -20.21
N THR A 120 14.84 -10.75 -21.13
CA THR A 120 14.26 -10.69 -22.49
C THR A 120 13.36 -11.86 -22.84
N LYS A 121 13.23 -12.84 -21.92
CA LYS A 121 12.54 -14.11 -22.14
C LYS A 121 12.01 -14.66 -20.83
N GLY A 122 11.08 -15.63 -20.91
CA GLY A 122 10.55 -16.32 -19.75
C GLY A 122 11.54 -17.23 -19.01
N ILE A 123 11.06 -17.85 -17.94
CA ILE A 123 11.89 -18.65 -17.03
C ILE A 123 12.52 -19.89 -17.67
N LYS A 124 11.91 -20.44 -18.74
CA LYS A 124 12.46 -21.59 -19.47
C LYS A 124 13.86 -21.33 -20.05
N GLU A 125 14.19 -20.06 -20.30
CA GLU A 125 15.50 -19.63 -20.81
C GLU A 125 16.29 -18.81 -19.77
N ASN A 126 15.85 -18.77 -18.51
CA ASN A 126 16.49 -17.98 -17.44
C ASN A 126 16.52 -18.70 -16.08
N ALA A 127 16.34 -20.02 -16.05
CA ALA A 127 16.27 -20.79 -14.82
C ALA A 127 17.64 -20.91 -14.12
N ASN A 128 18.72 -21.09 -14.88
CA ASN A 128 20.06 -21.11 -14.33
C ASN A 128 20.55 -19.69 -13.98
N LEU A 129 20.17 -18.69 -14.77
CA LEU A 129 20.35 -17.29 -14.41
C LEU A 129 19.68 -16.97 -13.06
N SER A 130 18.40 -17.30 -12.89
CA SER A 130 17.68 -17.07 -11.64
C SER A 130 18.28 -17.83 -10.47
N ARG A 131 18.74 -19.08 -10.66
CA ARG A 131 19.47 -19.86 -9.64
C ARG A 131 20.73 -19.14 -9.16
N ILE A 132 21.58 -18.65 -10.07
CA ILE A 132 22.83 -17.95 -9.71
C ILE A 132 22.54 -16.62 -9.01
N ILE A 133 21.55 -15.88 -9.49
CA ILE A 133 21.11 -14.63 -8.85
C ILE A 133 20.54 -14.93 -7.46
N CYS A 134 19.70 -15.95 -7.31
CA CYS A 134 19.11 -16.39 -6.04
C CYS A 134 20.17 -16.72 -5.01
N ASP A 135 21.18 -17.51 -5.38
CA ASP A 135 22.35 -17.81 -4.55
C ASP A 135 23.05 -16.53 -4.08
N LYS A 136 23.28 -15.59 -5.00
CA LYS A 136 23.92 -14.32 -4.68
C LYS A 136 23.11 -13.45 -3.72
N VAL A 137 21.81 -13.28 -3.96
CA VAL A 137 20.95 -12.42 -3.11
C VAL A 137 20.63 -13.06 -1.75
N SER A 138 20.74 -14.38 -1.64
CA SER A 138 20.57 -15.11 -0.37
C SER A 138 21.79 -15.02 0.53
N SER A 139 22.98 -14.74 -0.02
CA SER A 139 24.18 -14.46 0.76
C SER A 139 24.06 -13.19 1.63
N MET A 140 24.92 -13.05 2.64
CA MET A 140 25.03 -11.90 3.55
C MET A 140 25.58 -10.62 2.87
N CYS A 141 25.08 -10.32 1.66
CA CYS A 141 25.48 -9.18 0.83
C CYS A 141 24.34 -8.14 0.78
N SER A 142 24.67 -6.85 0.80
CA SER A 142 23.71 -5.74 0.66
C SER A 142 23.27 -5.46 -0.79
N LEU A 143 23.89 -6.12 -1.77
CA LEU A 143 23.69 -5.88 -3.19
C LEU A 143 22.24 -6.14 -3.63
N GLN A 144 21.62 -5.13 -4.22
CA GLN A 144 20.32 -5.23 -4.90
C GLN A 144 20.50 -5.65 -6.36
N VAL A 145 19.47 -6.26 -6.94
CA VAL A 145 19.46 -6.67 -8.35
C VAL A 145 18.23 -6.05 -9.02
N TRP A 146 18.48 -5.10 -9.92
CA TRP A 146 17.46 -4.39 -10.67
C TRP A 146 17.28 -5.04 -12.05
N ILE A 147 16.22 -5.80 -12.22
CA ILE A 147 15.95 -6.54 -13.45
C ILE A 147 15.27 -5.60 -14.44
N GLN A 148 15.92 -5.35 -15.57
CA GLN A 148 15.35 -4.51 -16.62
C GLN A 148 14.35 -5.31 -17.42
N VAL A 149 13.10 -4.86 -17.42
CA VAL A 149 11.99 -5.50 -18.13
C VAL A 149 11.26 -4.41 -18.91
N PRO A 150 10.95 -4.60 -20.20
CA PRO A 150 10.14 -3.64 -20.92
C PRO A 150 8.69 -3.69 -20.45
N MET A 151 8.05 -2.52 -20.36
CA MET A 151 6.65 -2.42 -19.93
C MET A 151 5.69 -3.16 -20.87
N GLU A 152 5.98 -3.12 -22.17
CA GLU A 152 5.29 -3.88 -23.21
C GLU A 152 6.31 -4.65 -24.05
N ASN A 153 5.91 -5.80 -24.61
CA ASN A 153 6.86 -6.62 -25.35
C ASN A 153 7.34 -5.90 -26.63
N PRO A 154 8.67 -5.74 -26.84
CA PRO A 154 9.18 -5.07 -28.03
C PRO A 154 8.78 -5.72 -29.36
N ILE A 155 8.53 -7.04 -29.37
CA ILE A 155 8.00 -7.73 -30.55
C ILE A 155 6.60 -7.23 -30.86
N LYS A 156 5.72 -7.17 -29.86
CA LYS A 156 4.34 -6.66 -30.02
C LYS A 156 4.34 -5.23 -30.54
N GLN A 157 5.24 -4.38 -30.04
CA GLN A 157 5.41 -3.00 -30.52
C GLN A 157 5.84 -2.92 -31.99
N ALA A 158 6.73 -3.81 -32.43
CA ALA A 158 7.17 -3.83 -33.82
C ALA A 158 6.03 -4.17 -34.80
N TYR A 159 4.98 -4.87 -34.32
CA TYR A 159 3.80 -5.23 -35.09
C TYR A 159 2.56 -4.39 -34.74
N SER A 160 2.70 -3.23 -34.09
CA SER A 160 1.54 -2.41 -33.67
C SER A 160 0.64 -1.98 -34.83
N TYR A 161 1.19 -1.82 -36.05
CA TYR A 161 0.43 -1.50 -37.27
C TYR A 161 0.05 -2.74 -38.10
N ARG A 162 0.37 -3.94 -37.62
CA ARG A 162 0.14 -5.25 -38.27
C ARG A 162 -0.18 -6.31 -37.22
N GLU A 163 -1.17 -6.03 -36.37
CA GLU A 163 -1.49 -6.91 -35.24
C GLU A 163 -1.88 -8.33 -35.68
N GLU A 164 -2.51 -8.47 -36.85
CA GLU A 164 -2.86 -9.77 -37.44
C GLU A 164 -1.64 -10.64 -37.78
N ASP A 165 -0.49 -10.00 -38.07
CA ASP A 165 0.79 -10.68 -38.33
C ASP A 165 1.54 -11.01 -37.03
N CYS A 166 1.12 -10.44 -35.90
CA CYS A 166 1.74 -10.64 -34.59
C CYS A 166 1.27 -11.97 -34.00
N GLY A 167 2.15 -12.98 -33.99
CA GLY A 167 1.88 -14.24 -33.28
C GLY A 167 1.69 -14.04 -31.77
N LYS A 168 1.36 -15.10 -31.02
CA LYS A 168 1.27 -15.03 -29.56
C LYS A 168 2.63 -14.65 -28.97
N VAL A 169 2.71 -13.47 -28.34
CA VAL A 169 3.91 -12.95 -27.69
C VAL A 169 3.80 -13.11 -26.17
N GLU A 170 4.86 -13.56 -25.51
CA GLU A 170 4.91 -13.67 -24.05
C GLU A 170 4.87 -12.30 -23.36
N SER A 171 4.17 -12.21 -22.23
CA SER A 171 4.11 -10.99 -21.43
C SER A 171 5.43 -10.75 -20.69
N PRO A 172 6.01 -9.53 -20.75
CA PRO A 172 7.18 -9.19 -19.94
C PRO A 172 6.94 -9.30 -18.43
N TRP A 173 5.71 -9.05 -17.98
CA TRP A 173 5.35 -9.26 -16.58
C TRP A 173 5.43 -10.74 -16.19
N GLU A 174 5.06 -11.67 -17.08
CA GLU A 174 5.18 -13.10 -16.81
C GLU A 174 6.65 -13.54 -16.70
N TRP A 175 7.56 -12.91 -17.47
CA TRP A 175 8.99 -13.13 -17.31
C TRP A 175 9.46 -12.73 -15.91
N TRP A 176 9.09 -11.52 -15.46
CA TRP A 176 9.40 -11.03 -14.12
C TRP A 176 8.77 -11.91 -13.03
N ASN A 177 7.48 -12.22 -13.15
CA ASN A 177 6.74 -13.02 -12.19
C ASN A 177 7.35 -14.41 -12.01
N ALA A 178 7.62 -15.12 -13.10
CA ALA A 178 8.26 -16.42 -13.01
C ALA A 178 9.68 -16.32 -12.43
N PHE A 179 10.45 -15.28 -12.79
CA PHE A 179 11.79 -15.06 -12.24
C PHE A 179 11.77 -14.83 -10.72
N ARG A 180 10.92 -13.93 -10.21
CA ARG A 180 10.82 -13.65 -8.78
C ARG A 180 10.31 -14.84 -7.97
N ILE A 181 9.43 -15.67 -8.54
CA ILE A 181 8.93 -16.90 -7.91
C ILE A 181 10.07 -17.89 -7.68
N VAL A 182 10.90 -18.14 -8.71
CA VAL A 182 12.07 -19.04 -8.57
C VAL A 182 13.09 -18.50 -7.57
N CYS A 183 13.14 -17.19 -7.38
CA CYS A 183 13.96 -16.54 -6.36
C CYS A 183 13.24 -16.33 -5.00
N ASP A 184 12.13 -17.03 -4.75
CA ASP A 184 11.35 -16.97 -3.50
C ASP A 184 11.00 -15.55 -3.03
N TYR A 185 10.60 -14.69 -3.98
CA TYR A 185 10.19 -13.31 -3.71
C TYR A 185 11.25 -12.49 -2.95
N ASN A 186 12.55 -12.80 -3.13
CA ASN A 186 13.62 -12.13 -2.38
C ASN A 186 13.56 -10.60 -2.56
N ARG A 187 13.48 -9.87 -1.42
CA ARG A 187 13.33 -8.40 -1.36
C ARG A 187 14.46 -7.60 -2.02
N LYS A 188 15.62 -8.21 -2.26
CA LYS A 188 16.75 -7.57 -2.95
C LYS A 188 16.54 -7.51 -4.48
N LEU A 189 15.53 -8.21 -5.00
CA LEU A 189 15.12 -8.10 -6.39
C LEU A 189 14.16 -6.93 -6.56
N GLY A 190 14.41 -6.10 -7.58
CA GLY A 190 13.54 -5.00 -7.96
C GLY A 190 13.41 -4.92 -9.48
N VAL A 191 12.35 -4.25 -9.94
CA VAL A 191 12.10 -4.04 -11.37
C VAL A 191 12.68 -2.69 -11.80
N ALA A 192 13.47 -2.69 -12.87
CA ALA A 192 13.83 -1.50 -13.61
C ALA A 192 13.01 -1.45 -14.90
N LEU A 193 11.86 -0.78 -14.85
CA LEU A 193 10.84 -0.88 -15.89
C LEU A 193 11.21 0.03 -17.06
N ILE A 194 11.46 -0.55 -18.23
CA ILE A 194 11.77 0.21 -19.45
C ILE A 194 10.46 0.74 -20.01
N VAL A 195 10.33 2.06 -20.02
CA VAL A 195 9.16 2.76 -20.55
C VAL A 195 9.10 2.56 -22.06
N SER A 196 7.93 2.16 -22.51
CA SER A 196 7.63 1.78 -23.87
C SER A 196 7.24 2.99 -24.73
N HIS A 197 7.59 3.00 -26.02
CA HIS A 197 7.20 4.07 -26.95
C HIS A 197 5.69 4.21 -27.08
N ASP A 198 5.04 3.07 -27.29
CA ASP A 198 3.60 2.94 -27.20
C ASP A 198 3.29 2.28 -25.86
N LEU A 199 2.63 3.03 -24.98
CA LEU A 199 2.27 2.54 -23.65
C LEU A 199 1.20 1.45 -23.77
N PRO A 200 1.25 0.41 -22.94
CA PRO A 200 0.19 -0.58 -22.90
C PRO A 200 -1.07 0.01 -22.24
N ASP A 201 -2.12 -0.79 -22.27
CA ASP A 201 -3.41 -0.46 -21.66
C ASP A 201 -3.26 -0.12 -20.17
N GLN A 202 -4.22 0.66 -19.66
CA GLN A 202 -4.18 1.14 -18.28
C GLN A 202 -4.12 0.00 -17.25
N GLU A 203 -4.76 -1.14 -17.54
CA GLU A 203 -4.76 -2.31 -16.67
C GLU A 203 -3.36 -2.92 -16.53
N GLU A 204 -2.58 -2.96 -17.61
CA GLU A 204 -1.20 -3.44 -17.60
C GLU A 204 -0.30 -2.50 -16.80
N ILE A 205 -0.46 -1.18 -16.97
CA ILE A 205 0.26 -0.17 -16.20
C ILE A 205 -0.06 -0.32 -14.70
N ASP A 206 -1.34 -0.50 -14.36
CA ASP A 206 -1.79 -0.62 -12.97
C ASP A 206 -1.24 -1.91 -12.33
N ARG A 207 -1.05 -2.99 -13.10
CA ARG A 207 -0.41 -4.22 -12.63
C ARG A 207 1.01 -4.00 -12.14
N TRP A 208 1.78 -3.17 -12.85
CA TRP A 208 3.15 -2.81 -12.50
C TRP A 208 3.23 -1.95 -11.24
N LEU A 209 2.16 -1.24 -10.85
CA LEU A 209 2.14 -0.45 -9.59
C LEU A 209 2.16 -1.34 -8.34
N GLY A 210 1.71 -2.60 -8.44
CA GLY A 210 1.80 -3.59 -7.36
C GLY A 210 3.11 -4.38 -7.29
N GLU A 211 4.10 -4.00 -8.10
CA GLU A 211 5.43 -4.64 -8.17
C GLU A 211 6.51 -3.77 -7.52
N PRO A 212 7.64 -4.35 -7.07
CA PRO A 212 8.74 -3.60 -6.46
C PRO A 212 9.58 -2.86 -7.53
N VAL A 213 8.96 -1.91 -8.23
CA VAL A 213 9.61 -1.06 -9.23
C VAL A 213 10.57 -0.10 -8.51
N LYS A 214 11.86 -0.20 -8.84
CA LYS A 214 12.92 0.66 -8.29
C LYS A 214 13.16 1.88 -9.16
N CYS A 215 13.08 1.70 -10.47
CA CYS A 215 13.20 2.81 -11.39
C CYS A 215 12.41 2.64 -12.69
N LEU A 216 12.09 3.78 -13.32
CA LEU A 216 11.65 3.85 -14.71
C LEU A 216 12.84 4.21 -15.60
N ILE A 217 13.11 3.39 -16.61
CA ILE A 217 14.13 3.65 -17.62
C ILE A 217 13.47 4.36 -18.81
N PHE A 218 13.90 5.58 -19.11
CA PHE A 218 13.44 6.39 -20.22
C PHE A 218 14.47 6.42 -21.35
N PRO A 219 14.20 5.75 -22.48
CA PRO A 219 14.95 6.00 -23.71
C PRO A 219 14.84 7.45 -24.16
N THR A 220 15.95 8.07 -24.57
CA THR A 220 15.94 9.42 -25.19
C THR A 220 15.08 9.49 -26.45
N THR A 221 14.78 8.33 -27.06
CA THR A 221 13.89 8.20 -28.20
C THR A 221 12.41 8.43 -27.87
N LEU A 222 12.00 8.37 -26.59
CA LEU A 222 10.62 8.64 -26.15
C LEU A 222 10.24 10.13 -26.21
N PHE A 223 11.22 11.02 -26.06
CA PHE A 223 10.96 12.44 -25.93
C PHE A 223 10.71 13.08 -27.30
N ILE A 224 9.57 13.75 -27.41
CA ILE A 224 9.18 14.55 -28.57
C ILE A 224 9.62 16.00 -28.39
N THR A 225 9.76 16.73 -29.48
CA THR A 225 10.22 18.12 -29.46
C THR A 225 9.03 19.08 -29.38
N ASN A 226 9.02 19.97 -28.39
CA ASN A 226 8.01 21.02 -28.31
C ASN A 226 8.28 22.17 -29.30
N LYS A 227 7.35 23.14 -29.41
CA LYS A 227 7.51 24.32 -30.28
C LYS A 227 8.77 25.16 -30.03
N LYS A 228 9.36 25.06 -28.83
CA LYS A 228 10.57 25.78 -28.41
C LYS A 228 11.86 24.96 -28.58
N GLY A 229 11.79 23.74 -29.12
CA GLY A 229 12.95 22.88 -29.34
C GLY A 229 13.39 22.04 -28.13
N TYR A 230 12.60 21.98 -27.05
CA TYR A 230 12.94 21.20 -25.84
C TYR A 230 12.28 19.81 -25.83
N PRO A 231 12.91 18.80 -25.19
CA PRO A 231 12.32 17.48 -25.00
C PRO A 231 11.12 17.55 -24.06
N VAL A 232 10.01 16.94 -24.48
CA VAL A 232 8.82 16.72 -23.67
C VAL A 232 8.27 15.31 -23.90
N LEU A 233 7.45 14.81 -22.98
CA LEU A 233 6.75 13.53 -23.10
C LEU A 233 5.31 13.76 -23.59
N SER A 234 4.72 12.74 -24.22
CA SER A 234 3.29 12.77 -24.58
C SER A 234 2.41 12.81 -23.32
N LYS A 235 1.12 13.17 -23.47
CA LYS A 235 0.20 13.27 -22.33
C LYS A 235 0.01 11.93 -21.60
N ALA A 236 -0.03 10.83 -22.33
CA ALA A 236 -0.12 9.49 -21.74
C ALA A 236 1.11 9.17 -20.86
N HIS A 237 2.31 9.52 -21.34
CA HIS A 237 3.55 9.35 -20.57
C HIS A 237 3.62 10.28 -19.34
N GLN A 238 3.08 11.49 -19.42
CA GLN A 238 2.97 12.38 -18.26
C GLN A 238 2.09 11.77 -17.17
N VAL A 239 0.96 11.15 -17.54
CA VAL A 239 0.08 10.44 -16.59
C VAL A 239 0.77 9.23 -15.97
N LEU A 240 1.52 8.46 -16.76
CA LEU A 240 2.34 7.35 -16.28
C LEU A 240 3.36 7.82 -15.22
N VAL A 241 4.11 8.89 -15.52
CA VAL A 241 5.09 9.47 -14.60
C VAL A 241 4.43 9.85 -13.28
N LYS A 242 3.25 10.48 -13.31
CA LYS A 242 2.48 10.84 -12.09
C LYS A 242 2.15 9.63 -11.23
N LYS A 243 1.67 8.53 -11.83
CA LYS A 243 1.34 7.29 -11.10
C LYS A 243 2.56 6.70 -10.37
N PHE A 244 3.70 6.67 -11.05
CA PHE A 244 4.94 6.10 -10.48
C PHE A 244 5.69 7.05 -9.56
N ALA A 245 5.55 8.37 -9.72
CA ALA A 245 6.12 9.36 -8.81
C ALA A 245 5.56 9.22 -7.38
N MET A 246 4.29 8.84 -7.24
CA MET A 246 3.69 8.53 -5.94
C MET A 246 4.44 7.40 -5.22
N LEU A 247 5.00 6.44 -5.95
CA LEU A 247 5.79 5.33 -5.39
C LEU A 247 7.25 5.70 -5.11
N GLU A 248 7.63 6.97 -5.24
CA GLU A 248 8.99 7.48 -5.09
C GLU A 248 10.05 6.75 -5.94
N VAL A 249 9.68 6.26 -7.13
CA VAL A 249 10.63 5.52 -7.98
C VAL A 249 11.69 6.46 -8.57
N GLN A 250 12.90 5.94 -8.75
CA GLN A 250 13.97 6.67 -9.42
C GLN A 250 13.77 6.70 -10.94
N PHE A 251 14.34 7.67 -11.63
CA PHE A 251 14.33 7.71 -13.10
C PHE A 251 15.73 7.45 -13.65
N VAL A 252 15.82 6.73 -14.76
CA VAL A 252 17.09 6.48 -15.45
C VAL A 252 16.95 6.87 -16.91
N LEU A 253 17.76 7.82 -17.38
CA LEU A 253 17.80 8.18 -18.80
C LEU A 253 18.78 7.26 -19.55
N THR A 254 18.38 6.69 -20.68
CA THR A 254 19.25 5.86 -21.53
C THR A 254 19.20 6.27 -23.00
N GLY A 255 20.30 6.11 -23.72
CA GLY A 255 20.40 6.40 -25.15
C GLY A 255 21.21 7.65 -25.49
N GLN A 256 21.39 7.90 -26.79
CA GLN A 256 22.17 9.04 -27.26
C GLN A 256 21.43 10.36 -27.02
N ASN A 257 22.19 11.42 -26.73
CA ASN A 257 21.63 12.77 -26.66
C ASN A 257 21.13 13.21 -28.06
N ARG A 258 19.94 13.79 -28.11
CA ARG A 258 19.25 14.24 -29.35
C ARG A 258 18.99 15.75 -29.35
N TYR A 259 19.41 16.45 -28.30
CA TYR A 259 19.23 17.88 -28.09
C TYR A 259 20.56 18.55 -27.75
N GLN A 260 20.60 19.87 -27.61
CA GLN A 260 21.83 20.62 -27.34
C GLN A 260 22.52 20.18 -26.04
N SER A 261 21.75 19.81 -25.01
CA SER A 261 22.27 19.35 -23.74
C SER A 261 21.43 18.22 -23.16
N ILE A 262 22.08 17.24 -22.55
CA ILE A 262 21.44 16.14 -21.84
C ILE A 262 20.74 16.60 -20.55
N THR A 263 21.10 17.77 -20.01
CA THR A 263 20.43 18.42 -18.88
C THR A 263 18.96 18.76 -19.20
N TYR A 264 18.60 18.91 -20.48
CA TYR A 264 17.22 19.26 -20.86
C TYR A 264 16.22 18.15 -20.52
N TYR A 265 16.63 16.89 -20.61
CA TYR A 265 15.79 15.77 -20.18
C TYR A 265 15.57 15.78 -18.67
N HIS A 266 16.64 15.97 -17.89
CA HIS A 266 16.56 16.08 -16.43
C HIS A 266 15.61 17.20 -16.02
N ASN A 267 15.81 18.42 -16.54
CA ASN A 267 14.97 19.57 -16.21
C ASN A 267 13.48 19.31 -16.51
N TYR A 268 13.17 18.57 -17.57
CA TYR A 268 11.79 18.21 -17.88
C TYR A 268 11.23 17.14 -16.93
N LEU A 269 12.01 16.12 -16.57
CA LEU A 269 11.59 15.12 -15.58
C LEU A 269 11.40 15.76 -14.19
N GLU A 270 12.28 16.67 -13.80
CA GLU A 270 12.15 17.48 -12.58
C GLU A 270 10.90 18.37 -12.60
N TYR A 271 10.60 18.98 -13.75
CA TYR A 271 9.37 19.74 -13.94
C TYR A 271 8.12 18.87 -13.76
N LEU A 272 8.11 17.66 -14.33
CA LEU A 272 7.01 16.72 -14.13
C LEU A 272 6.89 16.28 -12.67
N TRP A 273 8.01 15.99 -12.01
CA TRP A 273 8.04 15.58 -10.60
C TRP A 273 7.43 16.63 -9.68
N LYS A 274 7.80 17.91 -9.87
CA LYS A 274 7.23 19.03 -9.10
C LYS A 274 5.71 19.16 -9.26
N ASP A 275 5.16 18.77 -10.40
CA ASP A 275 3.71 18.76 -10.67
C ASP A 275 3.01 17.50 -10.10
N CYS A 276 3.77 16.49 -9.64
CA CYS A 276 3.24 15.28 -9.01
C CYS A 276 3.06 15.43 -7.49
N GLU A 277 3.75 16.36 -6.85
CA GLU A 277 3.68 16.56 -5.41
C GLU A 277 2.32 17.16 -5.01
N SER A 278 1.44 16.34 -4.44
CA SER A 278 0.18 16.79 -3.82
C SER A 278 0.43 17.20 -2.36
N ASP A 279 0.06 18.44 -2.00
CA ASP A 279 0.21 18.97 -0.62
C ASP A 279 -1.11 18.93 0.18
N GLY A 280 -2.01 18.01 -0.19
CA GLY A 280 -3.28 17.82 0.49
C GLY A 280 -3.10 17.37 1.95
N ALA A 281 -4.12 17.61 2.78
CA ALA A 281 -4.04 17.27 4.20
C ALA A 281 -3.90 15.75 4.43
N VAL A 282 -4.56 14.94 3.59
CA VAL A 282 -4.52 13.48 3.67
C VAL A 282 -3.12 12.96 3.32
N GLU A 283 -2.53 13.46 2.24
CA GLU A 283 -1.20 13.04 1.77
C GLU A 283 -0.10 13.50 2.72
N ARG A 284 -0.23 14.70 3.30
CA ARG A 284 0.69 15.16 4.36
C ARG A 284 0.63 14.30 5.62
N TYR A 285 -0.57 13.84 6.00
CA TYR A 285 -0.74 12.94 7.14
C TYR A 285 -0.23 11.53 6.85
N ALA A 286 -0.47 11.02 5.63
CA ALA A 286 -0.05 9.69 5.21
C ALA A 286 1.46 9.54 5.00
N ARG A 287 2.19 10.65 4.85
CA ARG A 287 3.64 10.64 4.62
C ARG A 287 4.39 9.92 5.74
N GLY A 288 5.14 8.89 5.35
CA GLY A 288 5.88 7.99 6.25
C GLY A 288 5.12 6.71 6.63
N TYR A 289 3.83 6.61 6.31
CA TYR A 289 3.00 5.43 6.56
C TYR A 289 2.76 4.57 5.31
N GLU A 290 3.32 4.94 4.16
CA GLU A 290 3.17 4.25 2.88
C GLU A 290 3.62 2.78 2.98
N ASP A 291 2.66 1.87 2.83
CA ASP A 291 2.83 0.42 2.98
C ASP A 291 3.43 -0.01 4.34
N TYR A 292 3.34 0.84 5.37
CA TYR A 292 3.78 0.52 6.73
C TYR A 292 2.69 -0.25 7.48
N LEU A 293 2.99 -1.50 7.85
CA LEU A 293 2.07 -2.38 8.56
C LEU A 293 1.94 -2.00 10.03
N GLN A 294 0.71 -1.75 10.47
CA GLN A 294 0.38 -1.44 11.86
C GLN A 294 -0.62 -2.46 12.40
N CYS A 295 -0.51 -2.79 13.68
CA CYS A 295 -1.57 -3.56 14.35
C CYS A 295 -2.83 -2.68 14.47
N PRO A 296 -4.02 -3.20 14.14
CA PRO A 296 -5.27 -2.49 14.43
C PRO A 296 -5.39 -2.21 15.92
N LEU A 297 -5.86 -1.01 16.27
CA LEU A 297 -6.12 -0.63 17.65
C LEU A 297 -7.23 -1.51 18.25
N GLN A 298 -7.20 -1.70 19.57
CA GLN A 298 -8.26 -2.37 20.32
C GLN A 298 -8.73 -1.51 21.51
N PRO A 299 -9.46 -0.39 21.28
CA PRO A 299 -9.78 0.57 22.34
C PRO A 299 -10.66 0.03 23.46
N LEU A 300 -11.37 -1.07 23.24
CA LEU A 300 -12.14 -1.75 24.29
C LEU A 300 -11.22 -2.49 25.26
N MET A 301 -10.32 -3.32 24.72
CA MET A 301 -9.37 -4.11 25.50
C MET A 301 -8.28 -3.23 26.14
N ASP A 302 -7.73 -2.28 25.38
CA ASP A 302 -6.62 -1.43 25.81
C ASP A 302 -7.08 -0.01 26.14
N ASN A 303 -6.36 0.67 27.04
CA ASN A 303 -6.57 2.09 27.30
C ASN A 303 -5.66 2.90 26.39
N LEU A 304 -6.24 3.62 25.43
CA LEU A 304 -5.49 4.45 24.50
C LEU A 304 -4.70 5.56 25.21
N GLU A 305 -3.53 5.86 24.66
CA GLU A 305 -2.66 6.95 25.10
C GLU A 305 -3.20 8.31 24.66
N SER A 306 -2.82 9.37 25.38
CA SER A 306 -3.26 10.75 25.09
C SER A 306 -2.93 11.21 23.66
N GLN A 307 -1.75 10.83 23.15
CA GLN A 307 -1.33 11.18 21.79
C GLN A 307 -2.20 10.52 20.72
N THR A 308 -2.71 9.31 20.98
CA THR A 308 -3.62 8.60 20.05
C THR A 308 -4.93 9.38 19.89
N TYR A 309 -5.51 9.85 21.00
CA TYR A 309 -6.68 10.73 20.94
C TYR A 309 -6.39 12.04 20.21
N GLU A 310 -5.23 12.65 20.44
CA GLU A 310 -4.84 13.89 19.75
C GLU A 310 -4.75 13.70 18.23
N VAL A 311 -4.24 12.55 17.78
CA VAL A 311 -4.23 12.18 16.36
C VAL A 311 -5.66 12.07 15.81
N PHE A 312 -6.57 11.41 16.53
CA PHE A 312 -7.98 11.33 16.12
C PHE A 312 -8.66 12.69 16.05
N GLU A 313 -8.29 13.62 16.93
CA GLU A 313 -8.88 14.96 17.03
C GLU A 313 -8.40 15.91 15.92
N LYS A 314 -7.30 15.57 15.23
CA LYS A 314 -6.78 16.36 14.11
C LYS A 314 -7.64 16.30 12.86
N ASP A 315 -8.53 15.32 12.71
CA ASP A 315 -9.41 15.18 11.55
C ASP A 315 -10.66 16.07 11.69
N PRO A 316 -10.76 17.19 10.95
CA PRO A 316 -11.91 18.09 11.07
C PRO A 316 -13.16 17.55 10.38
N VAL A 317 -12.99 16.69 9.36
CA VAL A 317 -14.09 16.19 8.53
C VAL A 317 -14.95 15.24 9.34
N LYS A 318 -14.32 14.34 10.10
CA LYS A 318 -15.00 13.38 10.98
C LYS A 318 -15.99 14.07 11.91
N TYR A 319 -15.52 15.00 12.76
CA TYR A 319 -16.39 15.64 13.76
C TYR A 319 -17.38 16.62 13.15
N SER A 320 -17.07 17.25 12.02
CA SER A 320 -18.03 18.10 11.29
C SER A 320 -19.23 17.28 10.78
N GLN A 321 -18.97 16.08 10.24
CA GLN A 321 -20.02 15.17 9.79
C GLN A 321 -20.86 14.65 10.96
N TYR A 322 -20.22 14.27 12.08
CA TYR A 322 -20.93 13.90 13.30
C TYR A 322 -21.80 15.05 13.83
N GLN A 323 -21.27 16.27 13.92
CA GLN A 323 -22.02 17.44 14.37
C GLN A 323 -23.25 17.69 13.48
N THR A 324 -23.09 17.53 12.16
CA THR A 324 -24.20 17.67 11.20
C THR A 324 -25.24 16.57 11.37
N ALA A 325 -24.82 15.33 11.63
CA ALA A 325 -25.71 14.20 11.89
C ALA A 325 -26.50 14.39 13.19
N ILE A 326 -25.83 14.80 14.26
CA ILE A 326 -26.46 15.09 15.55
C ILE A 326 -27.45 16.25 15.41
N TYR A 327 -27.11 17.30 14.66
CA TYR A 327 -28.04 18.42 14.41
C TYR A 327 -29.33 17.95 13.71
N GLN A 328 -29.20 17.11 12.68
CA GLN A 328 -30.37 16.55 11.98
C GLN A 328 -31.18 15.62 12.89
N ALA A 329 -30.53 14.80 13.71
CA ALA A 329 -31.20 13.92 14.67
C ALA A 329 -31.95 14.71 15.76
N ILE A 330 -31.33 15.74 16.34
CA ILE A 330 -31.98 16.67 17.27
C ILE A 330 -33.21 17.30 16.62
N SER A 331 -33.10 17.73 15.36
CA SER A 331 -34.22 18.33 14.62
C SER A 331 -35.35 17.33 14.39
N ALA A 332 -35.03 16.07 14.10
CA ALA A 332 -36.01 14.99 13.91
C ALA A 332 -36.72 14.59 15.22
N VAL A 333 -36.00 14.54 16.34
CA VAL A 333 -36.63 14.30 17.66
C VAL A 333 -37.49 15.50 18.06
N ARG A 334 -36.99 16.73 17.84
CA ARG A 334 -37.71 17.97 18.12
C ARG A 334 -39.00 18.08 17.31
N SER A 335 -39.03 17.66 16.03
CA SER A 335 -40.22 17.77 15.20
C SER A 335 -41.36 16.87 15.69
N LYS A 336 -41.03 15.69 16.25
CA LYS A 336 -42.00 14.73 16.81
C LYS A 336 -42.52 15.12 18.20
N SER A 337 -41.76 15.92 18.97
CA SER A 337 -42.14 16.34 20.33
C SER A 337 -43.10 17.54 20.28
N GLU A 338 -44.24 17.45 20.98
CA GLU A 338 -45.16 18.59 21.16
C GLU A 338 -44.54 19.68 22.06
N ASP A 339 -43.87 19.26 23.14
CA ASP A 339 -43.11 20.15 24.01
C ASP A 339 -41.73 20.43 23.40
N LYS A 340 -41.51 21.67 22.96
CA LYS A 340 -40.23 22.14 22.42
C LYS A 340 -39.22 22.51 23.52
N SER A 341 -39.68 22.70 24.76
CA SER A 341 -38.83 22.99 25.92
C SER A 341 -38.25 21.74 26.58
N ARG A 342 -38.78 20.55 26.23
CA ARG A 342 -38.27 19.25 26.69
C ARG A 342 -36.76 19.12 26.42
N LYS A 343 -36.00 18.76 27.46
CA LYS A 343 -34.59 18.39 27.32
C LYS A 343 -34.49 17.08 26.52
N ILE A 344 -33.71 17.08 25.44
CA ILE A 344 -33.37 15.85 24.69
C ILE A 344 -32.17 15.20 25.37
N VAL A 345 -32.28 13.91 25.68
CA VAL A 345 -31.22 13.13 26.33
C VAL A 345 -30.30 12.54 25.26
N ILE A 346 -29.03 12.92 25.28
CA ILE A 346 -28.00 12.41 24.38
C ILE A 346 -26.98 11.61 25.19
N MET A 347 -26.72 10.36 24.82
CA MET A 347 -25.63 9.56 25.40
C MET A 347 -24.49 9.48 24.40
N VAL A 348 -23.35 10.10 24.72
CA VAL A 348 -22.10 9.92 23.99
C VAL A 348 -21.34 8.76 24.64
N VAL A 349 -21.30 7.61 23.98
CA VAL A 349 -20.69 6.38 24.50
C VAL A 349 -19.36 6.10 23.81
N GLY A 350 -18.30 5.96 24.62
CA GLY A 350 -16.91 6.07 24.13
C GLY A 350 -16.53 7.53 23.90
N ALA A 351 -16.68 8.38 24.92
CA ALA A 351 -16.52 9.82 24.79
C ALA A 351 -15.08 10.29 24.54
N GLY A 352 -14.07 9.46 24.83
CA GLY A 352 -12.66 9.79 24.71
C GLY A 352 -12.33 11.07 25.49
N ARG A 353 -11.69 12.04 24.84
CA ARG A 353 -11.42 13.38 25.43
C ARG A 353 -12.51 14.42 25.13
N GLY A 354 -13.68 13.99 24.68
CA GLY A 354 -14.89 14.81 24.54
C GLY A 354 -15.15 15.54 23.21
N PRO A 355 -14.51 15.23 22.04
CA PRO A 355 -14.82 15.96 20.81
C PRO A 355 -16.28 15.76 20.35
N LEU A 356 -16.88 14.57 20.55
CA LEU A 356 -18.29 14.32 20.23
C LEU A 356 -19.28 14.92 21.23
N VAL A 357 -18.86 15.08 22.50
CA VAL A 357 -19.62 15.86 23.49
C VAL A 357 -19.72 17.31 23.02
N ARG A 358 -18.59 17.91 22.60
CA ARG A 358 -18.55 19.26 22.03
C ARG A 358 -19.40 19.37 20.76
N ALA A 359 -19.31 18.40 19.85
CA ALA A 359 -20.14 18.36 18.64
C ALA A 359 -21.64 18.33 18.99
N SER A 360 -22.03 17.56 20.00
CA SER A 360 -23.42 17.47 20.47
C SER A 360 -23.93 18.81 21.04
N LEU A 361 -23.12 19.47 21.88
CA LEU A 361 -23.43 20.79 22.44
C LEU A 361 -23.57 21.86 21.34
N ASN A 362 -22.66 21.86 20.37
CA ASN A 362 -22.70 22.79 19.23
C ASN A 362 -23.93 22.55 18.34
N ALA A 363 -24.24 21.28 18.06
CA ALA A 363 -25.42 20.90 17.29
C ALA A 363 -26.72 21.35 17.99
N ALA A 364 -26.82 21.16 19.30
CA ALA A 364 -27.96 21.61 20.10
C ALA A 364 -28.09 23.13 20.13
N LYS A 365 -26.98 23.86 20.30
CA LYS A 365 -26.96 25.33 20.22
C LYS A 365 -27.47 25.82 18.86
N LYS A 366 -27.02 25.18 17.76
CA LYS A 366 -27.48 25.49 16.40
C LYS A 366 -28.96 25.15 16.19
N ALA A 367 -29.45 24.07 16.79
CA ALA A 367 -30.86 23.68 16.74
C ALA A 367 -31.76 24.47 17.69
N ASN A 368 -31.19 25.33 18.55
CA ASN A 368 -31.86 26.02 19.65
C ASN A 368 -32.74 25.06 20.48
N GLN A 369 -32.15 23.91 20.87
CA GLN A 369 -32.83 22.86 21.62
C GLN A 369 -32.09 22.59 22.93
N PRO A 370 -32.76 22.60 24.08
CA PRO A 370 -32.15 22.18 25.34
C PRO A 370 -31.85 20.68 25.31
N ILE A 371 -30.65 20.31 25.74
CA ILE A 371 -30.18 18.92 25.81
C ILE A 371 -29.59 18.61 27.19
N LYS A 372 -29.53 17.31 27.50
CA LYS A 372 -28.75 16.75 28.60
C LYS A 372 -27.84 15.68 28.02
N VAL A 373 -26.53 15.76 28.27
CA VAL A 373 -25.55 14.84 27.71
C VAL A 373 -24.98 13.95 28.79
N TYR A 374 -24.94 12.65 28.54
CA TYR A 374 -24.11 11.71 29.30
C TYR A 374 -22.86 11.37 28.49
N ALA A 375 -21.68 11.65 29.05
CA ALA A 375 -20.40 11.30 28.44
C ALA A 375 -19.85 10.04 29.11
N VAL A 376 -20.08 8.87 28.50
CA VAL A 376 -19.70 7.57 29.04
C VAL A 376 -18.34 7.16 28.48
N GLU A 377 -17.37 6.89 29.36
CA GLU A 377 -16.01 6.50 28.98
C GLU A 377 -15.45 5.49 29.99
N LYS A 378 -14.82 4.42 29.48
CA LYS A 378 -14.23 3.36 30.31
C LYS A 378 -12.77 3.61 30.66
N ASN A 379 -12.04 4.33 29.82
CA ASN A 379 -10.63 4.64 30.05
C ASN A 379 -10.51 5.72 31.15
N PRO A 380 -10.02 5.37 32.35
CA PRO A 380 -9.98 6.29 33.49
C PRO A 380 -9.09 7.51 33.23
N ASN A 381 -8.10 7.40 32.34
CA ASN A 381 -7.21 8.51 32.01
C ASN A 381 -7.92 9.56 31.14
N ALA A 382 -8.77 9.13 30.20
CA ALA A 382 -9.57 10.04 29.38
C ALA A 382 -10.68 10.71 30.21
N VAL A 383 -11.24 9.99 31.18
CA VAL A 383 -12.22 10.52 32.15
C VAL A 383 -11.70 11.73 32.91
N LEU A 384 -10.41 11.77 33.30
CA LEU A 384 -9.83 12.96 33.95
C LEU A 384 -9.95 14.21 33.08
N THR A 385 -9.78 14.06 31.77
CA THR A 385 -9.96 15.17 30.82
C THR A 385 -11.44 15.57 30.74
N LEU A 386 -12.34 14.60 30.67
CA LEU A 386 -13.79 14.86 30.63
C LEU A 386 -14.29 15.57 31.91
N GLN A 387 -13.82 15.16 33.09
CA GLN A 387 -14.20 15.78 34.37
C GLN A 387 -13.69 17.22 34.50
N ALA A 388 -12.49 17.50 33.99
CA ALA A 388 -12.00 18.88 33.90
C ALA A 388 -12.89 19.72 32.96
N LEU A 389 -13.26 19.20 31.79
CA LEU A 389 -14.16 19.87 30.85
C LEU A 389 -15.57 20.05 31.41
N GLU A 390 -16.09 19.08 32.16
CA GLU A 390 -17.37 19.14 32.86
C GLU A 390 -17.39 20.30 33.86
N LYS A 391 -16.38 20.36 34.73
CA LYS A 391 -16.24 21.39 35.76
C LYS A 391 -16.04 22.79 35.18
N ASP A 392 -15.18 22.92 34.17
CA ASP A 392 -14.69 24.24 33.73
C ASP A 392 -15.48 24.80 32.53
N LEU A 393 -16.16 23.96 31.74
CA LEU A 393 -16.79 24.39 30.47
C LEU A 393 -18.24 23.93 30.26
N TRP A 394 -18.61 22.73 30.71
CA TRP A 394 -19.90 22.15 30.37
C TRP A 394 -20.98 22.32 31.45
N GLU A 395 -20.59 22.64 32.68
CA GLU A 395 -21.48 22.92 33.81
C GLU A 395 -22.55 21.82 33.99
N ASP A 396 -23.83 22.19 34.10
CA ASP A 396 -24.95 21.29 34.37
C ASP A 396 -25.47 20.53 33.12
N LYS A 397 -24.88 20.76 31.95
CA LYS A 397 -25.36 20.19 30.68
C LYS A 397 -24.82 18.80 30.39
N VAL A 398 -23.65 18.47 30.97
CA VAL A 398 -22.96 17.20 30.74
C VAL A 398 -22.81 16.48 32.08
N THR A 399 -23.03 15.17 32.07
CA THR A 399 -22.71 14.28 33.19
C THR A 399 -21.68 13.26 32.73
N VAL A 400 -20.48 13.29 33.30
CA VAL A 400 -19.41 12.33 32.99
C VAL A 400 -19.64 11.03 33.74
N VAL A 401 -19.57 9.90 33.02
CA VAL A 401 -19.77 8.55 33.56
C VAL A 401 -18.53 7.72 33.27
N SER A 402 -17.76 7.41 34.33
CA SER A 402 -16.57 6.56 34.27
C SER A 402 -16.97 5.09 34.36
N CYS A 403 -17.36 4.48 33.25
CA CYS A 403 -17.86 3.10 33.23
C CYS A 403 -17.76 2.50 31.82
N ASP A 404 -17.69 1.17 31.74
CA ASP A 404 -18.00 0.47 30.51
C ASP A 404 -19.49 0.62 30.18
N MET A 405 -19.82 1.04 28.96
CA MET A 405 -21.21 1.27 28.55
C MET A 405 -22.09 0.01 28.65
N ARG A 406 -21.48 -1.19 28.59
CA ARG A 406 -22.16 -2.48 28.68
C ARG A 406 -22.54 -2.83 30.13
N GLU A 407 -21.87 -2.25 31.11
CA GLU A 407 -22.12 -2.45 32.55
C GLU A 407 -22.90 -1.30 33.17
N TRP A 408 -22.92 -0.14 32.53
CA TRP A 408 -23.61 1.03 33.04
C TRP A 408 -25.12 0.78 33.21
N ASN A 409 -25.69 1.27 34.31
CA ASN A 409 -27.12 1.36 34.55
C ASN A 409 -27.57 2.82 34.47
N SER A 410 -28.16 3.20 33.35
CA SER A 410 -28.53 4.59 33.10
C SER A 410 -29.75 5.01 33.93
N PRO A 411 -29.76 6.21 34.54
CA PRO A 411 -30.91 6.69 35.32
C PRO A 411 -32.11 7.10 34.44
N GLU A 412 -31.92 7.29 33.12
CA GLU A 412 -32.97 7.65 32.17
C GLU A 412 -32.63 7.17 30.75
N ASN A 413 -33.64 7.00 29.90
CA ASN A 413 -33.43 6.52 28.52
C ASN A 413 -33.03 7.66 27.56
N ALA A 414 -32.15 7.35 26.60
CA ALA A 414 -31.68 8.28 25.57
C ALA A 414 -32.69 8.48 24.44
N ASP A 415 -32.79 9.74 23.99
CA ASP A 415 -33.39 10.07 22.69
C ASP A 415 -32.39 9.82 21.55
N ILE A 416 -31.10 10.08 21.80
CA ILE A 416 -30.02 9.92 20.82
C ILE A 416 -28.81 9.27 21.48
N VAL A 417 -28.29 8.20 20.89
CA VAL A 417 -26.98 7.63 21.24
C VAL A 417 -25.98 8.00 20.15
N VAL A 418 -24.81 8.50 20.56
CA VAL A 418 -23.72 8.88 19.67
C VAL A 418 -22.48 8.11 20.04
N SER A 419 -21.84 7.46 19.08
CA SER A 419 -20.59 6.74 19.29
C SER A 419 -19.66 6.86 18.08
N GLU A 420 -18.37 6.70 18.31
CA GLU A 420 -17.35 6.54 17.28
C GLU A 420 -16.41 5.44 17.79
N LEU A 421 -16.78 4.21 17.44
CA LEU A 421 -16.14 2.95 17.87
C LEU A 421 -15.76 2.12 16.64
N LEU A 422 -15.53 2.80 15.50
CA LEU A 422 -15.33 2.16 14.21
C LEU A 422 -13.84 2.02 13.94
N GLY A 423 -13.41 0.80 13.65
CA GLY A 423 -12.09 0.58 13.08
C GLY A 423 -12.09 0.67 11.55
N SER A 424 -10.92 0.45 10.94
CA SER A 424 -10.73 0.45 9.49
C SER A 424 -11.58 -0.59 8.72
N PHE A 425 -12.14 -1.58 9.41
CA PHE A 425 -13.04 -2.57 8.87
C PHE A 425 -14.47 -2.41 9.39
N GLY A 426 -14.81 -1.25 9.95
CA GLY A 426 -16.12 -0.94 10.52
C GLY A 426 -16.31 -1.56 11.89
N ASP A 427 -16.44 -2.88 11.97
CA ASP A 427 -16.78 -3.60 13.21
C ASP A 427 -15.58 -4.14 14.01
N ASN A 428 -14.34 -3.97 13.51
CA ASN A 428 -13.12 -4.54 14.11
C ASN A 428 -12.64 -3.88 15.42
N GLU A 429 -13.39 -2.91 15.94
CA GLU A 429 -13.22 -2.32 17.27
C GLU A 429 -14.45 -2.57 18.17
N LEU A 430 -15.23 -3.60 17.84
CA LEU A 430 -16.33 -4.13 18.65
C LEU A 430 -17.49 -3.15 18.88
N SER A 431 -17.69 -2.21 17.95
CA SER A 431 -18.88 -1.36 17.93
C SER A 431 -20.19 -2.13 18.07
N PRO A 432 -20.41 -3.31 17.41
CA PRO A 432 -21.66 -4.05 17.58
C PRO A 432 -21.91 -4.45 19.04
N GLU A 433 -20.95 -5.12 19.68
CA GLU A 433 -21.09 -5.61 21.05
C GLU A 433 -21.21 -4.49 22.07
N CYS A 434 -20.48 -3.39 21.88
CA CYS A 434 -20.59 -2.19 22.71
C CYS A 434 -21.99 -1.57 22.63
N LEU A 435 -22.53 -1.41 21.42
CA LEU A 435 -23.82 -0.75 21.19
C LEU A 435 -25.02 -1.64 21.51
N ASP A 436 -24.90 -2.97 21.38
CA ASP A 436 -25.92 -3.90 21.89
C ASP A 436 -26.04 -3.76 23.42
N GLY A 437 -24.92 -3.50 24.12
CA GLY A 437 -24.91 -3.24 25.56
C GLY A 437 -25.68 -1.99 25.98
N ILE A 438 -25.62 -0.91 25.20
CA ILE A 438 -26.35 0.34 25.52
C ILE A 438 -27.82 0.31 25.09
N GLN A 439 -28.19 -0.58 24.17
CA GLN A 439 -29.51 -0.57 23.52
C GLN A 439 -30.70 -0.58 24.49
N ARG A 440 -30.57 -1.24 25.64
CA ARG A 440 -31.61 -1.28 26.70
C ARG A 440 -31.99 0.09 27.27
N PHE A 441 -31.15 1.10 27.09
CA PHE A 441 -31.39 2.48 27.51
C PHE A 441 -31.78 3.40 26.34
N VAL A 442 -32.01 2.86 25.15
CA VAL A 442 -32.48 3.63 24.00
C VAL A 442 -34.00 3.63 23.99
N LYS A 443 -34.62 4.79 23.82
CA LYS A 443 -36.09 4.87 23.68
C LYS A 443 -36.56 4.09 22.45
N PRO A 444 -37.83 3.63 22.40
CA PRO A 444 -38.36 2.91 21.23
C PRO A 444 -38.24 3.66 19.90
N ASP A 445 -38.30 5.01 19.93
CA ASP A 445 -38.10 5.89 18.78
C ASP A 445 -36.72 6.59 18.79
N GLY A 446 -35.82 6.12 19.64
CA GLY A 446 -34.47 6.66 19.81
C GLY A 446 -33.59 6.42 18.60
N ILE A 447 -32.62 7.33 18.40
CA ILE A 447 -31.75 7.36 17.23
C ILE A 447 -30.33 6.98 17.63
N CYS A 448 -29.72 6.02 16.94
CA CYS A 448 -28.29 5.74 17.07
C CYS A 448 -27.49 6.40 15.93
N ILE A 449 -26.38 7.02 16.29
CA ILE A 449 -25.39 7.60 15.38
C ILE A 449 -24.04 6.95 15.70
N PRO A 450 -23.47 6.12 14.80
CA PRO A 450 -23.97 5.79 13.47
C PRO A 450 -25.22 4.90 13.48
N THR A 451 -26.08 5.07 12.47
CA THR A 451 -27.25 4.22 12.25
C THR A 451 -26.86 2.87 11.67
N SER A 452 -25.84 2.83 10.81
CA SER A 452 -25.35 1.57 10.24
C SER A 452 -23.97 1.73 9.65
N TYR A 453 -23.23 0.64 9.55
CA TYR A 453 -21.95 0.58 8.84
C TYR A 453 -21.79 -0.75 8.12
N THR A 454 -21.02 -0.72 7.04
CA THR A 454 -20.76 -1.89 6.19
C THR A 454 -19.27 -1.98 5.87
N SER A 455 -18.68 -3.12 6.16
CA SER A 455 -17.31 -3.45 5.75
C SER A 455 -17.26 -3.86 4.28
N TYR A 456 -16.12 -3.66 3.62
CA TYR A 456 -15.89 -4.03 2.23
C TYR A 456 -14.55 -4.72 2.09
N ILE A 457 -14.43 -5.66 1.15
CA ILE A 457 -13.17 -6.30 0.79
C ILE A 457 -12.90 -6.21 -0.71
N ALA A 458 -11.63 -6.14 -1.09
CA ALA A 458 -11.17 -6.23 -2.48
C ALA A 458 -9.88 -7.07 -2.57
N PRO A 459 -9.76 -7.99 -3.54
CA PRO A 459 -8.54 -8.76 -3.75
C PRO A 459 -7.42 -7.87 -4.27
N VAL A 460 -6.22 -7.99 -3.71
CA VAL A 460 -5.09 -7.12 -4.03
C VAL A 460 -3.82 -7.91 -4.36
N GLN A 461 -3.08 -7.41 -5.35
CA GLN A 461 -1.71 -7.79 -5.64
C GLN A 461 -0.76 -6.75 -5.04
N SER A 462 0.09 -7.17 -4.10
CA SER A 462 1.22 -6.37 -3.63
C SER A 462 2.35 -7.29 -3.17
N SER A 463 3.36 -7.44 -4.01
CA SER A 463 4.57 -8.21 -3.67
C SER A 463 5.34 -7.57 -2.51
N LYS A 464 5.25 -6.24 -2.38
CA LYS A 464 5.86 -5.47 -1.27
C LYS A 464 5.20 -5.84 0.05
N LEU A 465 3.87 -5.69 0.17
CA LEU A 465 3.15 -5.99 1.43
C LEU A 465 3.27 -7.46 1.83
N TYR A 466 3.25 -8.38 0.86
CA TYR A 466 3.49 -9.80 1.15
C TYR A 466 4.84 -10.02 1.84
N ASN A 467 5.91 -9.39 1.34
CA ASN A 467 7.24 -9.49 1.93
C ASN A 467 7.38 -8.74 3.26
N GLU A 468 6.63 -7.65 3.48
CA GLU A 468 6.56 -6.99 4.80
C GLU A 468 5.90 -7.91 5.83
N VAL A 469 4.78 -8.55 5.47
CA VAL A 469 4.10 -9.52 6.35
C VAL A 469 5.00 -10.70 6.70
N ARG A 470 5.76 -11.25 5.73
CA ARG A 470 6.75 -12.32 5.99
C ARG A 470 7.78 -11.93 7.06
N GLN A 471 8.12 -10.65 7.15
CA GLN A 471 9.10 -10.14 8.11
C GLN A 471 8.52 -9.92 9.51
N CYS A 472 7.20 -9.86 9.65
CA CYS A 472 6.52 -9.75 10.94
C CYS A 472 6.50 -11.07 11.75
N ARG A 473 7.29 -12.08 11.37
CA ARG A 473 7.36 -13.34 12.11
C ARG A 473 7.95 -13.12 13.50
N ASP A 474 7.09 -13.28 14.50
CA ASP A 474 7.45 -13.32 15.91
C ASP A 474 7.84 -14.75 16.31
N LYS A 475 8.90 -14.89 17.11
CA LYS A 475 9.38 -16.20 17.61
C LYS A 475 8.50 -16.74 18.73
N ASP A 476 7.81 -15.87 19.46
CA ASP A 476 7.02 -16.22 20.64
C ASP A 476 5.56 -16.53 20.29
N LYS A 477 5.16 -16.36 19.02
CA LYS A 477 3.80 -16.63 18.53
C LYS A 477 3.77 -17.85 17.60
N HIS A 478 2.56 -18.28 17.25
CA HIS A 478 2.34 -19.29 16.22
C HIS A 478 3.09 -18.92 14.93
N SER A 479 3.74 -19.90 14.28
CA SER A 479 4.63 -19.66 13.14
C SER A 479 3.95 -18.97 11.95
N LEU A 480 2.63 -19.06 11.84
CA LEU A 480 1.81 -18.43 10.80
C LEU A 480 1.05 -17.19 11.28
N ALA A 481 1.25 -16.74 12.53
CA ALA A 481 0.44 -15.67 13.11
C ALA A 481 0.45 -14.37 12.30
N HIS A 482 1.59 -14.04 11.69
CA HIS A 482 1.74 -12.87 10.83
C HIS A 482 0.88 -12.94 9.55
N PHE A 483 0.55 -14.12 9.05
CA PHE A 483 -0.40 -14.29 7.94
C PHE A 483 -1.85 -14.51 8.39
N GLU A 484 -2.08 -14.69 9.69
CA GLU A 484 -3.36 -15.00 10.29
C GLU A 484 -3.86 -13.86 11.19
N THR A 485 -3.47 -12.64 10.84
CA THR A 485 -3.91 -11.40 11.47
C THR A 485 -4.15 -10.35 10.40
N SER A 486 -4.89 -9.31 10.74
CA SER A 486 -5.09 -8.14 9.90
C SER A 486 -4.13 -7.00 10.28
N TYR A 487 -3.83 -6.12 9.33
CA TYR A 487 -2.96 -4.95 9.53
C TYR A 487 -3.62 -3.68 9.04
N VAL A 488 -3.54 -2.58 9.78
CA VAL A 488 -3.87 -1.24 9.28
C VAL A 488 -2.68 -0.73 8.46
N VAL A 489 -2.92 -0.27 7.23
CA VAL A 489 -1.85 0.14 6.32
C VAL A 489 -2.32 1.15 5.29
N HIS A 490 -1.54 2.20 5.06
CA HIS A 490 -1.75 3.11 3.92
C HIS A 490 -1.26 2.43 2.63
N LEU A 491 -2.17 1.73 1.95
CA LEU A 491 -1.88 0.94 0.75
C LEU A 491 -1.45 1.82 -0.42
N GLN A 492 -0.19 1.72 -0.83
CA GLN A 492 0.37 2.52 -1.92
C GLN A 492 0.89 1.65 -3.08
N ASN A 493 1.86 0.76 -2.83
CA ASN A 493 2.38 -0.18 -3.84
C ASN A 493 1.42 -1.36 -3.98
N LYS A 494 0.38 -1.21 -4.80
CA LYS A 494 -0.61 -2.25 -5.04
C LYS A 494 -1.23 -2.19 -6.43
N TYR A 495 -1.80 -3.33 -6.82
CA TYR A 495 -2.73 -3.47 -7.92
C TYR A 495 -4.05 -4.05 -7.39
N ASP A 496 -5.15 -3.32 -7.59
CA ASP A 496 -6.50 -3.77 -7.24
C ASP A 496 -7.01 -4.74 -8.31
N ILE A 497 -7.08 -6.03 -7.98
CA ILE A 497 -7.47 -7.09 -8.93
C ILE A 497 -8.96 -6.95 -9.31
N ALA A 498 -9.79 -6.51 -8.36
CA ALA A 498 -11.20 -6.23 -8.58
C ALA A 498 -11.69 -5.11 -7.64
N LYS A 499 -12.83 -4.52 -7.96
CA LYS A 499 -13.44 -3.45 -7.14
C LYS A 499 -13.94 -4.01 -5.78
N PRO A 500 -13.94 -3.19 -4.71
CA PRO A 500 -14.45 -3.61 -3.41
C PRO A 500 -15.93 -4.04 -3.45
N GLN A 501 -16.25 -5.12 -2.74
CA GLN A 501 -17.62 -5.62 -2.53
C GLN A 501 -17.98 -5.54 -1.02
N PRO A 502 -19.25 -5.23 -0.68
CA PRO A 502 -19.70 -5.16 0.70
C PRO A 502 -19.67 -6.56 1.34
N LEU A 503 -19.33 -6.63 2.63
CA LEU A 503 -19.16 -7.85 3.39
C LEU A 503 -20.12 -7.91 4.58
N PHE A 504 -19.79 -7.30 5.72
CA PHE A 504 -20.63 -7.36 6.92
C PHE A 504 -21.29 -6.02 7.20
N THR A 505 -22.59 -6.04 7.50
CA THR A 505 -23.37 -4.85 7.85
C THR A 505 -23.96 -4.99 9.25
N PHE A 506 -23.89 -3.90 10.01
CA PHE A 506 -24.51 -3.77 11.33
C PHE A 506 -25.40 -2.53 11.35
N LYS A 507 -26.50 -2.60 12.10
CA LYS A 507 -27.48 -1.52 12.22
C LYS A 507 -27.81 -1.30 13.70
N HIS A 508 -27.99 -0.03 14.05
CA HIS A 508 -28.23 0.42 15.41
C HIS A 508 -29.46 1.35 15.45
N PRO A 509 -30.41 1.16 16.38
CA PRO A 509 -30.49 0.05 17.33
C PRO A 509 -30.76 -1.30 16.65
N ASN A 510 -30.28 -2.38 17.25
CA ASN A 510 -30.41 -3.74 16.78
C ASN A 510 -31.71 -4.38 17.27
N ASN A 511 -32.80 -4.25 16.52
CA ASN A 511 -34.13 -4.74 16.92
C ASN A 511 -34.31 -6.28 16.84
N ALA A 512 -33.23 -7.06 16.76
CA ALA A 512 -33.29 -8.52 16.75
C ALA A 512 -33.73 -9.06 18.13
N THR A 513 -34.52 -10.14 18.13
CA THR A 513 -34.95 -10.81 19.37
C THR A 513 -33.83 -11.58 20.06
N ILE A 514 -32.85 -12.04 19.28
CA ILE A 514 -31.63 -12.71 19.75
C ILE A 514 -30.47 -11.97 19.11
N THR A 515 -29.60 -11.40 19.95
CA THR A 515 -28.39 -10.73 19.49
C THR A 515 -27.33 -11.75 19.13
N ASP A 516 -27.09 -11.92 17.84
CA ASP A 516 -25.96 -12.67 17.30
C ASP A 516 -25.19 -11.78 16.32
N ASN A 517 -23.95 -11.45 16.67
CA ASN A 517 -23.05 -10.66 15.86
C ASN A 517 -22.07 -11.51 15.04
N SER A 518 -22.19 -12.83 15.10
CA SER A 518 -21.46 -13.72 14.19
C SER A 518 -21.94 -13.51 12.75
N ARG A 519 -21.03 -13.58 11.79
CA ARG A 519 -21.33 -13.38 10.37
C ARG A 519 -20.58 -14.39 9.52
N TYR A 520 -21.18 -14.74 8.40
CA TYR A 520 -20.53 -15.48 7.33
C TYR A 520 -21.02 -14.92 6.00
N ASP A 521 -20.10 -14.68 5.07
CA ASP A 521 -20.45 -14.31 3.72
C ASP A 521 -19.39 -14.80 2.72
N THR A 522 -19.80 -14.96 1.48
CA THR A 522 -18.97 -15.37 0.35
C THR A 522 -18.95 -14.26 -0.70
N LYS A 523 -17.76 -13.91 -1.19
CA LYS A 523 -17.60 -12.93 -2.28
C LYS A 523 -16.91 -13.56 -3.47
N VAL A 524 -17.38 -13.18 -4.65
CA VAL A 524 -16.87 -13.67 -5.93
C VAL A 524 -16.31 -12.50 -6.72
N PHE A 525 -15.02 -12.53 -7.04
CA PHE A 525 -14.34 -11.51 -7.82
C PHE A 525 -13.85 -12.08 -9.14
N LYS A 526 -14.17 -11.42 -10.25
CA LYS A 526 -13.70 -11.81 -11.59
C LYS A 526 -12.32 -11.23 -11.85
N VAL A 527 -11.38 -12.09 -12.24
CA VAL A 527 -10.02 -11.69 -12.63
C VAL A 527 -10.01 -11.30 -14.11
N ARG A 528 -9.55 -10.08 -14.39
CA ARG A 528 -9.55 -9.52 -15.76
C ARG A 528 -8.24 -9.76 -16.51
N GLN A 529 -7.13 -9.80 -15.79
CA GLN A 529 -5.81 -10.08 -16.34
C GLN A 529 -4.99 -10.97 -15.40
N ASN A 530 -3.96 -11.63 -15.96
CA ASN A 530 -3.03 -12.44 -15.17
C ASN A 530 -2.41 -11.60 -14.05
N SER A 531 -2.51 -12.09 -12.82
CA SER A 531 -2.10 -11.37 -11.62
C SER A 531 -1.75 -12.35 -10.49
N VAL A 532 -1.33 -11.83 -9.34
CA VAL A 532 -1.02 -12.63 -8.15
C VAL A 532 -1.77 -12.07 -6.94
N LEU A 533 -2.65 -12.87 -6.35
CA LEU A 533 -3.33 -12.53 -5.11
C LEU A 533 -2.35 -12.65 -3.94
N HIS A 534 -2.25 -11.58 -3.15
CA HIS A 534 -1.43 -11.55 -1.93
C HIS A 534 -2.26 -11.32 -0.66
N GLY A 535 -3.53 -10.92 -0.82
CA GLY A 535 -4.48 -10.73 0.28
C GLY A 535 -5.68 -9.91 -0.15
N PHE A 536 -6.40 -9.37 0.84
CA PHE A 536 -7.57 -8.53 0.63
C PHE A 536 -7.40 -7.20 1.36
N SER A 537 -7.59 -6.09 0.65
CA SER A 537 -7.77 -4.79 1.30
C SER A 537 -9.19 -4.66 1.82
N GLY A 538 -9.32 -4.21 3.06
CA GLY A 538 -10.59 -3.95 3.73
C GLY A 538 -10.84 -2.45 3.94
N TYR A 539 -12.11 -2.07 3.84
CA TYR A 539 -12.60 -0.71 3.98
C TYR A 539 -13.93 -0.72 4.75
N PHE A 540 -14.48 0.47 5.03
CA PHE A 540 -15.86 0.60 5.49
C PHE A 540 -16.56 1.85 4.93
N ASP A 541 -17.89 1.79 4.89
CA ASP A 541 -18.79 2.94 4.81
C ASP A 541 -19.66 2.96 6.07
N THR A 542 -20.01 4.14 6.57
CA THR A 542 -20.97 4.32 7.65
C THR A 542 -21.99 5.39 7.31
N VAL A 543 -23.24 5.12 7.67
CA VAL A 543 -24.34 6.08 7.68
C VAL A 543 -24.45 6.60 9.10
N LEU A 544 -24.09 7.87 9.30
CA LEU A 544 -24.22 8.53 10.59
C LEU A 544 -25.69 8.74 10.92
N PHE A 545 -26.41 9.46 10.05
CA PHE A 545 -27.85 9.67 10.12
C PHE A 545 -28.37 10.15 8.76
N ASN A 546 -29.49 9.60 8.29
CA ASN A 546 -30.07 9.90 6.97
C ASN A 546 -29.05 9.79 5.82
N ASN A 547 -28.74 10.91 5.17
CA ASN A 547 -27.82 11.01 4.03
C ASN A 547 -26.38 11.39 4.43
N ILE A 548 -26.09 11.50 5.73
CA ILE A 548 -24.78 11.91 6.23
C ILE A 548 -23.94 10.65 6.44
N THR A 549 -22.82 10.56 5.73
CA THR A 549 -21.96 9.38 5.71
C THR A 549 -20.50 9.73 5.99
N LEU A 550 -19.75 8.72 6.42
CA LEU A 550 -18.29 8.68 6.35
C LEU A 550 -17.88 7.41 5.59
N SER A 551 -16.78 7.47 4.86
CA SER A 551 -16.31 6.32 4.07
C SER A 551 -14.81 6.41 3.82
N ILE A 552 -14.13 5.27 3.93
CA ILE A 552 -12.75 5.09 3.44
C ILE A 552 -12.68 4.21 2.20
N LYS A 553 -13.82 3.74 1.67
CA LYS A 553 -13.87 3.02 0.41
C LYS A 553 -13.40 3.94 -0.72
N PRO A 554 -12.44 3.53 -1.58
CA PRO A 554 -11.80 4.43 -2.54
C PRO A 554 -12.78 5.21 -3.45
N SER A 555 -13.85 4.57 -3.91
CA SER A 555 -14.84 5.20 -4.81
C SER A 555 -15.74 6.23 -4.14
N THR A 556 -15.86 6.19 -2.81
CA THR A 556 -16.79 7.00 -2.01
C THR A 556 -16.07 7.66 -0.84
N HIS A 557 -14.75 7.78 -0.91
CA HIS A 557 -13.92 8.26 0.18
C HIS A 557 -14.34 9.67 0.61
N SER A 558 -14.53 9.89 1.91
CA SER A 558 -14.88 11.21 2.44
C SER A 558 -13.76 12.21 2.15
N PRO A 559 -14.00 13.29 1.38
CA PRO A 559 -12.94 14.21 0.98
C PRO A 559 -12.25 14.85 2.19
N GLY A 560 -10.92 14.77 2.26
CA GLY A 560 -10.12 15.38 3.32
C GLY A 560 -10.09 14.62 4.65
N MET A 561 -10.77 13.48 4.77
CA MET A 561 -10.72 12.62 5.96
C MET A 561 -9.44 11.78 5.96
N PHE A 562 -8.79 11.64 7.12
CA PHE A 562 -7.54 10.86 7.25
C PHE A 562 -7.47 10.06 8.55
N SER A 563 -8.57 9.98 9.29
CA SER A 563 -8.68 9.22 10.55
C SER A 563 -8.39 7.72 10.42
N TRP A 564 -8.64 7.11 9.26
CA TRP A 564 -8.46 5.67 9.07
C TRP A 564 -7.71 5.38 7.78
N PHE A 565 -6.67 4.56 7.88
CA PHE A 565 -6.14 3.84 6.73
C PHE A 565 -6.91 2.55 6.49
N PRO A 566 -6.86 1.97 5.28
CA PRO A 566 -7.40 0.65 5.01
C PRO A 566 -6.81 -0.43 5.92
N ILE A 567 -7.54 -1.55 6.04
CA ILE A 567 -7.02 -2.77 6.66
C ILE A 567 -6.56 -3.76 5.58
N PHE A 568 -5.63 -4.65 5.88
CA PHE A 568 -5.12 -5.67 4.97
C PHE A 568 -5.20 -7.06 5.64
N PHE A 569 -5.88 -7.99 4.97
CA PHE A 569 -5.98 -9.40 5.33
C PHE A 569 -5.06 -10.20 4.39
N PRO A 570 -3.86 -10.58 4.83
CA PRO A 570 -2.91 -11.30 4.00
C PRO A 570 -3.35 -12.76 3.77
N ILE A 571 -2.73 -13.41 2.80
CA ILE A 571 -2.80 -14.87 2.66
C ILE A 571 -1.41 -15.48 2.74
N ARG A 572 -1.33 -16.70 3.28
CA ARG A 572 -0.05 -17.39 3.53
C ARG A 572 0.76 -17.61 2.25
N GLU A 573 0.11 -18.09 1.20
CA GLU A 573 0.73 -18.43 -0.08
C GLU A 573 0.14 -17.56 -1.20
N PRO A 574 0.98 -16.85 -1.97
CA PRO A 574 0.50 -16.07 -3.11
C PRO A 574 -0.17 -16.97 -4.15
N ILE A 575 -1.37 -16.59 -4.60
CA ILE A 575 -2.12 -17.38 -5.59
C ILE A 575 -1.94 -16.77 -6.97
N GLN A 576 -1.42 -17.57 -7.90
CA GLN A 576 -1.30 -17.19 -9.31
C GLN A 576 -2.68 -17.23 -9.96
N LEU A 577 -3.09 -16.11 -10.55
CA LEU A 577 -4.40 -15.95 -11.18
C LEU A 577 -4.24 -15.71 -12.68
N LYS A 578 -5.15 -16.30 -13.45
CA LYS A 578 -5.28 -16.07 -14.89
C LYS A 578 -6.47 -15.18 -15.19
N ALA A 579 -6.39 -14.47 -16.31
CA ALA A 579 -7.54 -13.78 -16.88
C ALA A 579 -8.71 -14.77 -17.06
N GLY A 580 -9.89 -14.41 -16.56
CA GLY A 580 -11.08 -15.26 -16.56
C GLY A 580 -11.28 -16.10 -15.30
N ASP A 581 -10.28 -16.22 -14.42
CA ASP A 581 -10.45 -16.90 -13.14
C ASP A 581 -11.48 -16.16 -12.26
N GLN A 582 -12.06 -16.90 -11.31
CA GLN A 582 -12.91 -16.35 -10.26
C GLN A 582 -12.26 -16.60 -8.91
N ILE A 583 -12.12 -15.53 -8.11
CA ILE A 583 -11.71 -15.63 -6.72
C ILE A 583 -12.98 -15.76 -5.89
N VAL A 584 -13.21 -16.94 -5.30
CA VAL A 584 -14.29 -17.17 -4.35
C VAL A 584 -13.67 -17.17 -2.95
N VAL A 585 -13.98 -16.13 -2.18
CA VAL A 585 -13.47 -15.93 -0.83
C VAL A 585 -14.59 -16.01 0.18
N HIS A 586 -14.30 -16.66 1.29
CA HIS A 586 -15.18 -16.84 2.43
C HIS A 586 -14.61 -16.05 3.61
N PHE A 587 -15.46 -15.28 4.28
CA PHE A 587 -15.11 -14.55 5.49
C PHE A 587 -16.11 -14.88 6.59
N TRP A 588 -15.59 -15.07 7.80
CA TRP A 588 -16.37 -15.24 9.01
C TRP A 588 -15.99 -14.18 10.02
N ARG A 589 -17.00 -13.70 10.73
CA ARG A 589 -16.85 -13.02 12.02
C ARG A 589 -17.36 -13.98 13.08
N GLN A 590 -16.49 -14.43 13.95
CA GLN A 590 -16.79 -15.38 15.00
C GLN A 590 -16.75 -14.69 16.36
N CYS A 591 -17.61 -15.14 17.27
CA CYS A 591 -17.78 -14.54 18.58
C CYS A 591 -17.85 -15.64 19.64
N ASN A 592 -17.24 -15.40 20.80
CA ASN A 592 -17.53 -16.13 22.03
C ASN A 592 -17.72 -15.13 23.18
N SER A 593 -17.85 -15.61 24.42
CA SER A 593 -18.10 -14.74 25.58
C SER A 593 -16.93 -13.83 25.97
N LYS A 594 -15.74 -14.03 25.41
CA LYS A 594 -14.52 -13.30 25.76
C LYS A 594 -13.90 -12.55 24.58
N ASN A 595 -14.10 -13.03 23.36
CA ASN A 595 -13.36 -12.57 22.19
C ASN A 595 -14.24 -12.59 20.94
N VAL A 596 -13.87 -11.71 20.00
CA VAL A 596 -14.32 -11.72 18.61
C VAL A 596 -13.09 -11.90 17.71
N TRP A 597 -13.23 -12.60 16.59
CA TRP A 597 -12.16 -12.71 15.60
C TRP A 597 -12.71 -12.90 14.19
N TYR A 598 -11.85 -12.72 13.19
CA TYR A 598 -12.14 -13.03 11.81
C TYR A 598 -11.42 -14.28 11.37
N GLU A 599 -12.08 -15.06 10.52
CA GLU A 599 -11.48 -16.15 9.75
C GLU A 599 -11.73 -15.90 8.27
N TRP A 600 -10.80 -16.31 7.42
CA TRP A 600 -10.98 -16.22 5.97
C TRP A 600 -10.29 -17.35 5.22
N CYS A 601 -10.88 -17.75 4.10
CA CYS A 601 -10.27 -18.70 3.17
C CYS A 601 -10.71 -18.44 1.74
N ILE A 602 -9.97 -19.02 0.80
CA ILE A 602 -10.28 -18.98 -0.63
C ILE A 602 -10.61 -20.40 -1.06
N SER A 603 -11.72 -20.58 -1.79
CA SER A 603 -12.15 -21.88 -2.32
C SER A 603 -11.90 -22.02 -3.82
N GLU A 604 -11.91 -20.91 -4.56
CA GLU A 604 -11.58 -20.84 -5.99
C GLU A 604 -10.61 -19.67 -6.27
N PRO A 605 -9.72 -19.78 -7.28
CA PRO A 605 -9.57 -20.92 -8.21
C PRO A 605 -8.79 -22.10 -7.60
N PHE A 606 -8.08 -21.87 -6.50
CA PHE A 606 -7.37 -22.90 -5.76
C PHE A 606 -7.79 -22.85 -4.28
N PRO A 607 -8.31 -23.94 -3.72
CA PRO A 607 -8.71 -23.97 -2.33
C PRO A 607 -7.49 -23.88 -1.41
N GLY A 608 -7.53 -22.95 -0.46
CA GLY A 608 -6.49 -22.73 0.55
C GLY A 608 -6.97 -23.02 1.97
N PRO A 609 -6.05 -23.06 2.96
CA PRO A 609 -6.43 -23.28 4.35
C PRO A 609 -7.21 -22.10 4.91
N ILE A 610 -8.03 -22.36 5.94
CA ILE A 610 -8.62 -21.31 6.77
C ILE A 610 -7.51 -20.57 7.53
N HIS A 611 -7.56 -19.23 7.47
CA HIS A 611 -6.70 -18.33 8.21
C HIS A 611 -7.34 -18.00 9.56
N ASN A 612 -6.52 -17.99 10.61
CA ASN A 612 -6.91 -17.69 11.99
C ASN A 612 -8.01 -18.61 12.57
N PRO A 613 -7.98 -19.94 12.33
CA PRO A 613 -9.02 -20.84 12.82
C PRO A 613 -9.10 -20.79 14.35
N GLY A 614 -10.31 -20.58 14.88
CA GLY A 614 -10.59 -20.46 16.31
C GLY A 614 -9.90 -19.26 16.98
N GLY A 615 -9.50 -18.23 16.23
CA GLY A 615 -8.83 -17.05 16.76
C GLY A 615 -7.40 -17.33 17.26
N ARG A 616 -6.76 -18.41 16.81
CA ARG A 616 -5.47 -18.87 17.35
C ARG A 616 -4.31 -17.87 17.21
N SER A 617 -4.41 -16.93 16.27
CA SER A 617 -3.34 -15.97 15.95
C SER A 617 -3.74 -14.53 16.26
N TYR A 618 -5.02 -14.21 16.11
CA TYR A 618 -5.55 -12.88 16.40
C TYR A 618 -6.97 -12.96 16.96
N THR A 619 -7.21 -12.24 18.05
CA THR A 619 -8.52 -12.01 18.66
C THR A 619 -8.63 -10.56 19.07
N ILE A 620 -9.86 -10.09 19.21
CA ILE A 620 -10.23 -8.77 19.70
C ILE A 620 -10.98 -9.01 21.02
N GLY A 621 -10.40 -8.55 22.13
CA GLY A 621 -10.92 -8.81 23.47
C GLY A 621 -12.20 -8.02 23.77
N LEU A 622 -13.22 -8.72 24.29
CA LEU A 622 -14.47 -8.12 24.80
C LEU A 622 -14.26 -7.52 26.18
#